data_AF-A0A2P5EVE9-F1
#
_entry.id   AF-A0A2P5EVE9-F1
#
_cell.length_a   1.000
_cell.length_b   1.000
_cell.length_c   1.000
_cell.angle_alpha   90.00
_cell.angle_beta   90.00
_cell.angle_gamma   90.00
#
_symmetry.space_group_name_H-M   'P 1'
#
loop_
_entity.id
_entity.type
_entity.pdbx_description
1 polymer ?
#
loop_
_entity_poly.entity_id
_entity_poly.type
_entity_poly.pdbx_seq_one_letter_code
_entity_poly.pdbx_strand_id
1 'polypeptide(L)'
;MKFWKEGKDCYDWNSVTCNMKTGQVERLDLNSSCLHGPLSSNSSLFSSHQLQQLNLAFNDFTFSEIPPEFCRLSRLTHLNLSHSSFSGHIPSAIAWLSNLIALDLSSH
;
A
#
# COMPACT_ATOMS: atom_id res chain seq x y z
N MET A 1 -8.62 -8.04 -13.19
CA MET A 1 -7.61 -7.20 -13.86
C MET A 1 -8.06 -5.75 -13.73
N LYS A 2 -7.31 -4.92 -12.99
CA LYS A 2 -7.62 -3.50 -12.76
C LYS A 2 -7.03 -2.70 -13.94
N PHE A 3 -7.80 -1.81 -14.56
CA PHE A 3 -7.37 -1.04 -15.73
C PHE A 3 -7.13 0.42 -15.34
N TRP A 4 -5.91 0.89 -15.56
CA TRP A 4 -5.47 2.23 -15.24
C TRP A 4 -5.06 2.88 -16.55
N LYS A 5 -5.73 3.97 -16.93
CA LYS A 5 -5.36 4.75 -18.11
C LYS A 5 -4.73 6.06 -17.66
N GLU A 6 -3.55 6.34 -18.18
CA GLU A 6 -2.87 7.62 -18.02
C GLU A 6 -3.75 8.76 -18.59
N GLY A 7 -3.79 9.90 -17.90
CA GLY A 7 -4.58 11.07 -18.32
C GLY A 7 -6.07 11.06 -17.92
N LYS A 8 -6.49 10.13 -17.06
CA LYS A 8 -7.83 10.08 -16.48
C LYS A 8 -7.78 10.42 -15.00
N ASP A 9 -8.74 11.22 -14.52
CA ASP A 9 -8.88 11.49 -13.09
C ASP A 9 -9.12 10.18 -12.33
N CYS A 10 -8.53 10.07 -11.15
CA CYS A 10 -8.60 8.89 -10.29
C CYS A 10 -10.03 8.48 -9.86
N TYR A 11 -11.04 9.29 -10.17
CA TYR A 11 -12.45 8.97 -9.98
C TYR A 11 -12.95 7.82 -10.86
N ASP A 12 -12.26 7.51 -11.96
CA ASP A 12 -12.61 6.40 -12.86
C ASP A 12 -11.99 5.06 -12.43
N TRP A 13 -11.16 5.06 -11.38
CA TRP A 13 -10.41 3.88 -10.95
C TRP A 13 -11.13 3.22 -9.77
N ASN A 14 -11.86 2.13 -10.04
CA ASN A 14 -12.67 1.39 -9.04
C ASN A 14 -11.90 0.90 -7.79
N SER A 15 -10.58 1.04 -7.76
CA SER A 15 -9.72 0.60 -6.66
C SER A 15 -8.84 1.73 -6.11
N VAL A 16 -9.13 2.97 -6.51
CA VAL A 16 -8.52 4.19 -5.96
C VAL A 16 -9.62 5.09 -5.45
N THR A 17 -9.40 5.64 -4.26
CA THR A 17 -10.20 6.75 -3.78
C THR A 17 -9.30 7.96 -3.60
N CYS A 18 -9.69 9.07 -4.21
CA CYS A 18 -9.02 10.35 -4.08
C CYS A 18 -9.75 11.29 -3.13
N ASN A 19 -8.98 12.18 -2.49
CA ASN A 19 -9.50 13.30 -1.75
C ASN A 19 -10.24 14.25 -2.70
N MET A 20 -11.50 14.57 -2.41
CA MET A 20 -12.34 15.41 -3.27
C MET A 20 -11.88 16.89 -3.35
N LYS A 21 -11.01 17.34 -2.44
CA LYS A 21 -10.49 18.73 -2.41
C LYS A 21 -9.12 18.85 -3.06
N THR A 22 -8.25 17.86 -2.88
CA THR A 22 -6.86 17.92 -3.37
C THR A 22 -6.60 17.08 -4.61
N GLY A 23 -7.50 16.16 -4.97
CA GLY A 23 -7.31 15.20 -6.07
C GLY A 23 -6.23 14.14 -5.78
N GLN A 24 -5.66 14.11 -4.58
CA GLN A 24 -4.60 13.18 -4.21
C GLN A 24 -5.19 11.84 -3.74
N VAL A 25 -4.47 10.75 -4.00
CA VAL A 25 -4.89 9.40 -3.61
C VAL A 25 -4.87 9.24 -2.08
N GLU A 26 -6.03 8.92 -1.51
CA GLU A 26 -6.19 8.63 -0.08
C GLU A 26 -6.32 7.13 0.20
N ARG A 27 -6.94 6.38 -0.72
CA ARG A 27 -7.07 4.93 -0.60
C ARG A 27 -6.60 4.27 -1.87
N LEU A 28 -5.73 3.28 -1.72
CA LEU A 28 -5.20 2.48 -2.80
C LEU A 28 -5.46 1.02 -2.49
N ASP A 29 -6.37 0.41 -3.23
CA ASP A 29 -6.64 -1.01 -3.19
C ASP A 29 -5.99 -1.69 -4.41
N LEU A 30 -4.95 -2.48 -4.14
CA LEU A 30 -4.27 -3.34 -5.10
C LEU A 30 -4.38 -4.81 -4.67
N ASN A 31 -5.46 -5.18 -3.98
CA ASN A 31 -5.70 -6.57 -3.66
C ASN A 31 -5.77 -7.43 -4.93
N SER A 32 -5.29 -8.67 -4.86
CA SER A 32 -5.37 -9.66 -5.96
C SER A 32 -5.05 -9.08 -7.34
N SER A 33 -4.03 -8.22 -7.40
CA SER A 33 -3.70 -7.44 -8.61
C SER A 33 -2.57 -8.07 -9.41
N CYS A 34 -2.22 -9.32 -9.10
CA CYS A 34 -1.12 -10.07 -9.72
C CYS A 34 0.22 -9.33 -9.64
N LEU A 35 0.42 -8.52 -8.59
CA LEU A 35 1.71 -7.90 -8.33
C LEU A 35 2.69 -9.00 -7.93
N HIS A 36 3.87 -8.98 -8.52
CA HIS A 36 4.91 -9.95 -8.25
C HIS A 36 6.27 -9.28 -8.02
N GLY A 37 7.14 -9.97 -7.30
CA GLY A 37 8.50 -9.50 -7.00
C GLY A 37 8.56 -8.54 -5.81
N PRO A 38 9.76 -8.19 -5.34
CA PRO A 38 9.93 -7.37 -4.14
C PRO A 38 9.42 -5.94 -4.34
N LEU A 39 8.85 -5.36 -3.29
CA LEU A 39 8.50 -3.95 -3.27
C LEU A 39 9.76 -3.10 -3.06
N SER A 40 10.21 -2.40 -4.10
CA SER A 40 11.42 -1.59 -4.04
C SER A 40 11.28 -0.37 -3.13
N SER A 41 12.28 -0.10 -2.29
CA SER A 41 12.37 1.07 -1.40
C SER A 41 12.25 2.42 -2.11
N ASN A 42 12.54 2.49 -3.41
CA ASN A 42 12.42 3.69 -4.23
C ASN A 42 11.06 3.83 -4.95
N SER A 43 10.10 2.96 -4.65
CA SER A 43 8.76 3.02 -5.24
C SER A 43 8.09 4.36 -4.97
N SER A 44 7.43 4.91 -5.99
CA SER A 44 6.63 6.15 -5.87
C SER A 44 5.49 6.02 -4.86
N LEU A 45 5.09 4.79 -4.50
CA LEU A 45 4.15 4.49 -3.42
C LEU A 45 4.53 5.21 -2.12
N PHE A 46 5.81 5.17 -1.74
CA PHE A 46 6.31 5.73 -0.48
C PHE A 46 6.41 7.26 -0.47
N SER A 47 6.19 7.91 -1.62
CA SER A 47 6.11 9.37 -1.75
C SER A 47 4.68 9.89 -1.56
N SER A 48 3.67 9.01 -1.45
CA SER A 48 2.28 9.41 -1.26
C SER A 48 1.97 9.73 0.20
N HIS A 49 2.32 10.94 0.64
CA HIS A 49 2.09 11.41 2.02
C HIS A 49 0.60 11.57 2.41
N GLN A 50 -0.31 11.39 1.46
CA GLN A 50 -1.75 11.56 1.64
C GLN A 50 -2.47 10.23 1.78
N LEU A 51 -1.76 9.12 1.53
CA LEU A 51 -2.32 7.80 1.56
C LEU A 51 -2.70 7.42 3.00
N GLN A 52 -3.98 7.09 3.18
CA GLN A 52 -4.59 6.71 4.46
C GLN A 52 -4.86 5.22 4.51
N GLN A 53 -5.17 4.58 3.39
CA GLN A 53 -5.46 3.15 3.34
C GLN A 53 -4.71 2.51 2.17
N LEU A 54 -3.99 1.44 2.48
CA LEU A 54 -3.25 0.67 1.49
C LEU A 54 -3.57 -0.82 1.66
N ASN A 55 -4.10 -1.42 0.60
CA ASN A 55 -4.39 -2.83 0.55
C ASN A 55 -3.54 -3.50 -0.54
N LEU A 56 -2.55 -4.29 -0.13
CA LEU A 56 -1.69 -5.09 -0.99
C LEU A 56 -1.96 -6.59 -0.85
N ALA A 57 -3.10 -6.97 -0.27
CA ALA A 57 -3.41 -8.35 0.05
C ALA A 57 -3.48 -9.25 -1.19
N PHE A 58 -3.20 -10.55 -1.02
CA PHE A 58 -3.31 -11.55 -2.10
C PHE A 58 -2.44 -11.22 -3.33
N ASN A 59 -1.22 -10.74 -3.12
CA ASN A 59 -0.20 -10.57 -4.16
C ASN A 59 0.99 -11.51 -3.87
N ASP A 60 2.02 -11.51 -4.71
CA ASP A 60 3.20 -12.37 -4.51
C ASP A 60 4.49 -11.56 -4.44
N PHE A 61 4.85 -11.07 -3.25
CA PHE A 61 6.12 -10.35 -3.08
C PHE A 61 7.33 -11.28 -2.96
N THR A 62 7.23 -12.54 -3.42
CA THR A 62 8.36 -13.46 -3.62
C THR A 62 9.21 -13.72 -2.37
N PHE A 63 8.56 -13.82 -1.21
CA PHE A 63 9.22 -13.96 0.09
C PHE A 63 10.20 -12.83 0.41
N SER A 64 9.99 -11.63 -0.15
CA SER A 64 10.79 -10.45 0.20
C SER A 64 10.46 -9.95 1.61
N GLU A 65 11.38 -9.21 2.20
CA GLU A 65 11.11 -8.48 3.44
C GLU A 65 10.11 -7.34 3.22
N ILE A 66 9.41 -6.95 4.29
CA ILE A 66 8.57 -5.74 4.29
C ILE A 66 9.49 -4.51 4.28
N PRO A 67 9.39 -3.59 3.30
CA PRO A 67 10.25 -2.42 3.26
C PRO A 67 10.01 -1.48 4.46
N PRO A 68 11.05 -1.00 5.17
CA PRO A 68 10.88 -0.04 6.26
C PRO A 68 10.28 1.30 5.79
N GLU A 69 10.35 1.61 4.49
CA GLU A 69 9.82 2.84 3.89
C GLU A 69 8.31 3.00 4.02
N PHE A 70 7.56 1.96 4.41
CA PHE A 70 6.16 2.12 4.83
C PHE A 70 6.01 3.22 5.88
N CYS A 71 7.01 3.43 6.75
CA CYS A 71 7.01 4.49 7.76
C CYS A 71 6.87 5.92 7.18
N ARG A 72 7.18 6.13 5.90
CA ARG A 72 7.06 7.43 5.21
C ARG A 72 5.62 7.79 4.88
N LEU A 73 4.71 6.82 4.93
CA LEU A 73 3.27 7.01 4.75
C LEU A 73 2.65 7.52 6.06
N SER A 74 3.04 8.72 6.49
CA SER A 74 2.73 9.25 7.83
C SER A 74 1.24 9.41 8.14
N ARG A 75 0.37 9.46 7.12
CA ARG A 75 -1.09 9.53 7.27
C ARG A 75 -1.79 8.17 7.19
N LEU A 76 -1.03 7.08 7.08
CA LEU A 76 -1.59 5.74 6.94
C LEU A 76 -2.33 5.34 8.22
N THR A 77 -3.56 4.88 8.04
CA THR A 77 -4.46 4.41 9.09
C THR A 77 -4.73 2.91 8.96
N HIS A 78 -4.71 2.37 7.74
CA HIS A 78 -4.96 0.96 7.49
C HIS A 78 -3.91 0.43 6.51
N LEU A 79 -3.20 -0.62 6.91
CA LEU A 79 -2.24 -1.33 6.07
C LEU A 79 -2.61 -2.81 6.06
N ASN A 80 -2.94 -3.34 4.88
CA ASN A 80 -3.23 -4.76 4.69
C ASN A 80 -2.17 -5.39 3.78
N LEU A 81 -1.36 -6.28 4.33
CA LEU A 81 -0.33 -7.08 3.65
C LEU A 81 -0.66 -8.59 3.70
N SER A 82 -1.91 -8.94 4.02
CA SER A 82 -2.31 -10.33 4.21
C SER A 82 -2.25 -11.13 2.92
N HIS A 83 -1.88 -12.41 3.01
CA HIS A 83 -1.78 -13.30 1.85
C HIS A 83 -0.85 -12.80 0.74
N SER A 84 0.21 -12.06 1.10
CA SER A 84 1.07 -11.40 0.13
C SER A 84 2.49 -11.98 -0.02
N SER A 85 2.78 -13.13 0.58
CA SER A 85 4.10 -13.78 0.52
C SER A 85 5.27 -12.87 0.94
N PHE A 86 5.07 -11.99 1.92
CA PHE A 86 6.19 -11.33 2.60
C PHE A 86 6.86 -12.31 3.57
N SER A 87 8.16 -12.14 3.83
CA SER A 87 8.91 -12.95 4.79
C SER A 87 9.81 -12.08 5.68
N GLY A 88 10.54 -12.70 6.60
CA GLY A 88 11.43 -12.01 7.51
C GLY A 88 10.70 -11.35 8.68
N HIS A 89 11.33 -10.31 9.24
CA HIS A 89 10.82 -9.62 10.43
C HIS A 89 9.98 -8.39 10.05
N ILE A 90 9.03 -8.05 10.91
CA ILE A 90 8.31 -6.78 10.84
C ILE A 90 9.31 -5.66 11.17
N PRO A 91 9.55 -4.68 10.27
CA PRO A 91 10.49 -3.60 10.53
C PRO A 91 10.03 -2.75 11.72
N SER A 92 10.95 -2.41 12.62
CA SER A 92 10.65 -1.51 13.76
C SER A 92 10.15 -0.14 13.30
N ALA A 93 10.51 0.29 12.08
CA ALA A 93 10.03 1.51 11.45
C ALA A 93 8.49 1.55 11.30
N ILE A 94 7.79 0.40 11.28
CA ILE A 94 6.32 0.37 11.30
C ILE A 94 5.76 1.05 12.55
N ALA A 95 6.49 1.02 13.68
CA ALA A 95 6.09 1.71 14.90
C ALA A 95 6.04 3.24 14.76
N TRP A 96 6.63 3.82 13.71
CA TRP A 96 6.55 5.26 13.43
C TRP A 96 5.26 5.68 12.72
N LEU A 97 4.43 4.73 12.30
CA LEU A 97 3.10 4.99 11.76
C LEU A 97 2.12 5.33 12.90
N SER A 98 2.26 6.54 13.46
CA SER A 98 1.50 6.98 14.63
C SER A 98 -0.01 7.09 14.42
N ASN A 99 -0.46 7.14 13.16
CA ASN A 99 -1.89 7.17 12.80
C ASN A 99 -2.46 5.78 12.48
N LEU A 100 -1.65 4.71 12.56
CA LEU A 100 -2.07 3.36 12.18
C LEU A 100 -3.09 2.82 13.17
N ILE A 101 -4.27 2.47 12.65
CA ILE A 101 -5.40 1.91 13.40
C ILE A 101 -5.45 0.40 13.21
N ALA A 102 -5.16 -0.07 11.99
CA ALA A 102 -5.20 -1.49 11.65
C ALA A 102 -3.97 -1.88 10.81
N LEU A 103 -3.33 -2.96 11.23
CA LEU A 103 -2.26 -3.64 10.51
C LEU A 103 -2.64 -5.11 10.36
N ASP A 104 -2.87 -5.54 9.12
CA ASP A 104 -3.15 -6.94 8.82
C ASP A 104 -1.93 -7.59 8.16
N LEU A 105 -1.34 -8.52 8.88
CA LEU A 105 -0.23 -9.38 8.46
C LEU A 105 -0.66 -10.85 8.47
N SER A 106 -1.95 -11.14 8.48
CA SER A 106 -2.43 -12.53 8.48
C SER A 106 -1.92 -13.26 7.22
N SER A 107 -1.61 -14.54 7.38
CA SER A 107 -0.87 -15.38 6.41
C SER A 107 0.66 -15.20 6.36
N HIS A 108 1.24 -14.31 7.17
CA HIS A 108 2.69 -14.18 7.30
C HIS A 108 3.29 -15.29 8.17
#